data_AF-A0A1A3I631-F1
#
_entry.id   AF-A0A1A3I631-F1
#
_cell.length_a   1.000
_cell.length_b   1.000
_cell.length_c   1.000
_cell.angle_alpha   90.00
_cell.angle_beta   90.00
_cell.angle_gamma   90.00
#
_symmetry.space_group_name_H-M   'P 1'
#
loop_
_entity.id
_entity.type
_entity.pdbx_description
1 polymer ?
#
loop_
_entity_poly.entity_id
_entity_poly.type
_entity_poly.pdbx_seq_one_letter_code
_entity_poly.pdbx_strand_id
1 'polypeptide(L)'
;MAEARSCVPTDFLFMHTGLALASGWALAANGRLREAVASAHEAALLARERGQPTHELACIQAAAQWGDASHATRARELAQALALPLADAVAVHAESLLAGDGPGLLAASGQYRQIGDAATAADAAAQAAVAFDESQQHKRGLYAAALARELTDECGGLCTPALRTPSGLKLSGRQRDVIELVGAGYSNRQIAEKLVMSVRTVEGHVYRACQRVGAQSREELAAIMRSGPGSR
;
A
#
# COMPACT_ATOMS: atom_id res chain seq x y z
N MET A 1 -10.24 8.49 16.34
CA MET A 1 -10.73 8.96 15.01
C MET A 1 -11.88 9.97 15.17
N ALA A 2 -12.94 9.66 15.91
CA ALA A 2 -14.01 10.62 16.21
C ALA A 2 -13.49 11.87 16.97
N GLU A 3 -12.66 11.67 18.00
CA GLU A 3 -12.00 12.77 18.72
C GLU A 3 -11.07 13.61 17.82
N ALA A 4 -10.25 12.97 16.98
CA ALA A 4 -9.38 13.69 16.05
C ALA A 4 -10.15 14.55 15.05
N ARG A 5 -11.32 14.08 14.57
CA ARG A 5 -12.22 14.87 13.70
C ARG A 5 -12.89 16.04 14.42
N SER A 6 -13.16 15.91 15.72
CA SER A 6 -13.73 17.01 16.52
C SER A 6 -12.71 18.12 16.83
N CYS A 7 -11.41 17.82 16.74
CA CYS A 7 -10.33 18.77 17.05
C CYS A 7 -9.77 19.51 15.83
N VAL A 8 -10.21 19.20 14.60
CA VAL A 8 -9.82 19.92 13.38
C VAL A 8 -11.02 20.76 12.93
N PRO A 9 -11.04 22.08 13.21
CA PRO A 9 -12.10 22.95 12.74
C PRO A 9 -12.13 22.99 11.21
N THR A 10 -13.31 23.15 10.63
CA THR A 10 -13.54 23.16 9.17
C THR A 10 -12.70 24.21 8.42
N ASP A 11 -12.29 25.26 9.13
CA ASP A 11 -11.50 26.38 8.57
C ASP A 11 -9.99 26.09 8.54
N PHE A 12 -9.52 25.03 9.20
CA PHE A 12 -8.10 24.63 9.24
C PHE A 12 -7.76 23.71 8.06
N LEU A 13 -7.93 24.24 6.86
CA LEU A 13 -7.87 23.52 5.58
C LEU A 13 -6.56 22.74 5.34
N PHE A 14 -5.41 23.22 5.85
CA PHE A 14 -4.12 22.52 5.76
C PHE A 14 -4.11 21.20 6.55
N MET A 15 -4.86 21.10 7.65
CA MET A 15 -4.89 19.91 8.50
C MET A 15 -5.77 18.79 7.92
N HIS A 16 -6.62 19.09 6.94
CA HIS A 16 -7.53 18.09 6.35
C HIS A 16 -6.79 16.99 5.60
N THR A 17 -5.78 17.33 4.81
CA THR A 17 -4.97 16.32 4.11
C THR A 17 -4.20 15.47 5.09
N GLY A 18 -3.56 16.08 6.09
CA GLY A 18 -2.84 15.34 7.14
C GLY A 18 -3.77 14.38 7.90
N LEU A 19 -4.98 14.83 8.27
CA LEU A 19 -5.97 13.99 8.92
C LEU A 19 -6.47 12.86 8.01
N ALA A 20 -6.70 13.13 6.72
CA ALA A 20 -7.11 12.12 5.75
C ALA A 20 -6.04 11.05 5.56
N LEU A 21 -4.76 11.44 5.45
CA LEU A 21 -3.64 10.52 5.34
C LEU A 21 -3.46 9.67 6.60
N ALA A 22 -3.48 10.29 7.79
CA ALA A 22 -3.43 9.56 9.06
C ALA A 22 -4.61 8.58 9.20
N SER A 23 -5.80 9.02 8.77
CA SER A 23 -6.99 8.18 8.72
C SER A 23 -6.84 6.99 7.78
N GLY A 24 -6.30 7.25 6.59
CA GLY A 24 -6.02 6.24 5.57
C GLY A 24 -5.02 5.20 6.06
N TRP A 25 -3.92 5.62 6.67
CA TRP A 25 -2.94 4.71 7.28
C TRP A 25 -3.56 3.86 8.40
N ALA A 26 -4.42 4.43 9.25
CA ALA A 26 -5.15 3.66 10.26
C ALA A 26 -6.12 2.64 9.64
N LEU A 27 -6.83 3.02 8.57
CA LEU A 27 -7.70 2.09 7.82
C LEU A 27 -6.88 0.96 7.18
N ALA A 28 -5.76 1.30 6.55
CA ALA A 28 -4.86 0.36 5.90
C ALA A 28 -4.22 -0.62 6.89
N ALA A 29 -3.85 -0.16 8.10
CA ALA A 29 -3.37 -1.02 9.17
C ALA A 29 -4.43 -2.02 9.67
N ASN A 30 -5.71 -1.67 9.55
CA ASN A 30 -6.85 -2.55 9.89
C ASN A 30 -7.38 -3.36 8.69
N GLY A 31 -6.61 -3.44 7.60
CA GLY A 31 -6.96 -4.19 6.40
C GLY A 31 -8.07 -3.58 5.54
N ARG A 32 -8.46 -2.32 5.79
CA ARG A 32 -9.51 -1.60 5.06
C ARG A 32 -8.90 -0.78 3.91
N LEU A 33 -8.10 -1.42 3.06
CA LEU A 33 -7.30 -0.73 2.02
C LEU A 33 -8.15 0.05 1.03
N ARG A 34 -9.29 -0.47 0.59
CA ARG A 34 -10.18 0.27 -0.33
C ARG A 34 -10.66 1.59 0.26
N GLU A 35 -11.02 1.58 1.54
CA GLU A 35 -11.49 2.78 2.22
C GLU A 35 -10.35 3.77 2.46
N ALA A 36 -9.14 3.26 2.72
CA ALA A 36 -7.94 4.09 2.78
C ALA A 36 -7.68 4.81 1.44
N VAL A 37 -7.66 4.05 0.33
CA VAL A 37 -7.47 4.59 -1.03
C VAL A 37 -8.57 5.59 -1.40
N ALA A 38 -9.85 5.25 -1.14
CA ALA A 38 -10.96 6.18 -1.40
C ALA A 38 -10.81 7.49 -0.61
N SER A 39 -10.40 7.41 0.66
CA SER A 39 -10.15 8.61 1.48
C SER A 39 -8.98 9.45 0.96
N ALA A 40 -7.93 8.83 0.44
CA ALA A 40 -6.81 9.56 -0.17
C ALA A 40 -7.21 10.20 -1.52
N HIS A 41 -8.02 9.52 -2.33
CA HIS A 41 -8.55 10.08 -3.57
C HIS A 41 -9.41 11.32 -3.32
N GLU A 42 -10.32 11.25 -2.35
CA GLU A 42 -11.15 12.40 -1.95
C GLU A 42 -10.28 13.57 -1.48
N ALA A 43 -9.27 13.30 -0.65
CA ALA A 43 -8.33 14.33 -0.19
C ALA A 43 -7.49 14.92 -1.34
N ALA A 44 -7.08 14.11 -2.32
CA ALA A 44 -6.35 14.57 -3.51
C ALA A 44 -7.21 15.52 -4.36
N LEU A 45 -8.49 15.17 -4.58
CA LEU A 45 -9.43 16.01 -5.32
C LEU A 45 -9.64 17.35 -4.63
N LEU A 46 -9.87 17.35 -3.31
CA LEU A 46 -10.02 18.59 -2.53
C LEU A 46 -8.74 19.45 -2.57
N ALA A 47 -7.57 18.83 -2.46
CA ALA A 47 -6.30 19.54 -2.58
C ALA A 47 -6.13 20.18 -3.97
N ARG A 48 -6.53 19.47 -5.03
CA ARG A 48 -6.50 19.99 -6.40
C ARG A 48 -7.43 21.18 -6.59
N GLU A 49 -8.68 21.08 -6.14
CA GLU A 49 -9.66 22.17 -6.20
C GLU A 49 -9.17 23.44 -5.48
N ARG A 50 -8.36 23.26 -4.43
CA ARG A 50 -7.76 24.34 -3.64
C ARG A 50 -6.41 24.83 -4.18
N GLY A 51 -5.91 24.27 -5.28
CA GLY A 51 -4.60 24.65 -5.83
C GLY A 51 -3.43 24.29 -4.91
N GLN A 52 -3.50 23.17 -4.19
CA GLN A 52 -2.49 22.69 -3.25
C GLN A 52 -1.73 21.47 -3.82
N PRO A 53 -0.83 21.66 -4.80
CA PRO A 53 -0.23 20.56 -5.56
C PRO A 53 0.62 19.62 -4.71
N THR A 54 1.26 20.10 -3.64
CA THR A 54 2.03 19.25 -2.71
C THR A 54 1.15 18.35 -1.86
N HIS A 55 -0.07 18.79 -1.54
CA HIS A 55 -1.03 18.00 -0.77
C HIS A 55 -1.68 16.93 -1.65
N GLU A 56 -1.99 17.30 -2.91
CA GLU A 56 -2.43 16.34 -3.92
C GLU A 56 -1.37 15.25 -4.13
N LEU A 57 -0.09 15.64 -4.28
CA LEU A 57 1.04 14.72 -4.44
C LEU A 57 1.16 13.76 -3.24
N ALA A 58 1.07 14.26 -2.01
CA ALA A 58 1.15 13.43 -0.80
C ALA A 58 0.02 12.38 -0.73
N CYS A 59 -1.18 12.71 -1.20
CA CYS A 59 -2.27 11.76 -1.31
C CYS A 59 -1.99 10.66 -2.35
N ILE A 60 -1.41 11.03 -3.48
CA ILE A 60 -1.03 10.07 -4.52
C ILE A 60 0.09 9.15 -4.05
N GLN A 61 1.10 9.68 -3.35
CA GLN A 61 2.16 8.87 -2.74
C GLN A 61 1.57 7.80 -1.80
N ALA A 62 0.71 8.20 -0.86
CA ALA A 62 0.09 7.25 0.08
C ALA A 62 -0.76 6.19 -0.64
N ALA A 63 -1.53 6.58 -1.66
CA ALA A 63 -2.30 5.64 -2.47
C ALA A 63 -1.38 4.63 -3.19
N ALA A 64 -0.25 5.08 -3.74
CA ALA A 64 0.75 4.21 -4.37
C ALA A 64 1.38 3.23 -3.35
N GLN A 65 1.69 3.67 -2.13
CA GLN A 65 2.14 2.79 -1.03
C GLN A 65 1.12 1.70 -0.68
N TRP A 66 -0.17 1.97 -0.85
CA TRP A 66 -1.25 1.00 -0.66
C TRP A 66 -1.58 0.18 -1.91
N GLY A 67 -0.81 0.35 -2.99
CA GLY A 67 -0.94 -0.42 -4.22
C GLY A 67 -1.93 0.15 -5.24
N ASP A 68 -2.38 1.40 -5.07
CA ASP A 68 -3.20 2.10 -6.06
C ASP A 68 -2.35 2.99 -6.97
N ALA A 69 -2.40 2.71 -8.28
CA ALA A 69 -1.68 3.46 -9.30
C ALA A 69 -2.60 4.31 -10.19
N SER A 70 -3.84 4.53 -9.76
CA SER A 70 -4.89 5.17 -10.58
C SER A 70 -4.56 6.62 -10.98
N HIS A 71 -3.66 7.27 -10.25
CA HIS A 71 -3.25 8.66 -10.48
C HIS A 71 -1.84 8.81 -11.09
N ALA A 72 -1.27 7.77 -11.73
CA ALA A 72 0.08 7.82 -12.28
C ALA A 72 0.31 8.98 -13.26
N THR A 73 -0.59 9.21 -14.22
CA THR A 73 -0.50 10.34 -15.15
C THR A 73 -0.51 11.68 -14.42
N ARG A 74 -1.36 11.81 -13.40
CA ARG A 74 -1.45 13.04 -12.61
C ARG A 74 -0.20 13.28 -11.77
N ALA A 75 0.40 12.22 -11.21
CA ALA A 75 1.67 12.31 -10.51
C ALA A 75 2.77 12.88 -11.42
N ARG A 76 2.83 12.45 -12.68
CA ARG A 76 3.79 12.97 -13.67
C ARG A 76 3.58 14.43 -13.99
N GLU A 77 2.33 14.88 -14.16
CA GLU A 77 2.01 16.31 -14.34
C GLU A 77 2.47 17.15 -13.13
N LEU A 78 2.20 16.67 -11.91
CA LEU A 78 2.64 17.34 -10.69
C LEU A 78 4.17 17.37 -10.57
N ALA A 79 4.87 16.30 -10.97
CA ALA A 79 6.32 16.26 -11.00
C ALA A 79 6.91 17.34 -11.91
N GLN A 80 6.37 17.48 -13.12
CA GLN A 80 6.78 18.52 -14.08
C GLN A 80 6.50 19.93 -13.56
N ALA A 81 5.36 20.14 -12.89
CA ALA A 81 4.96 21.44 -12.37
C ALA A 81 5.75 21.86 -11.11
N LEU A 82 6.04 20.91 -10.22
CA LEU A 82 6.72 21.16 -8.95
C LEU A 82 8.24 21.18 -9.08
N ALA A 83 8.81 20.39 -10.00
CA ALA A 83 10.25 20.22 -10.17
C ALA A 83 10.97 19.85 -8.85
N LEU A 84 10.35 18.99 -8.05
CA LEU A 84 10.88 18.51 -6.78
C LEU A 84 11.34 17.04 -6.92
N PRO A 85 12.47 16.64 -6.31
CA PRO A 85 12.92 15.24 -6.32
C PRO A 85 11.86 14.26 -5.81
N LEU A 86 11.11 14.66 -4.78
CA LEU A 86 10.00 13.86 -4.25
C LEU A 86 8.87 13.68 -5.26
N ALA A 87 8.54 14.71 -6.03
CA ALA A 87 7.47 14.62 -7.02
C ALA A 87 7.86 13.68 -8.18
N ASP A 88 9.12 13.70 -8.60
CA ASP A 88 9.65 12.74 -9.57
C ASP A 88 9.60 11.30 -9.02
N ALA A 89 10.00 11.09 -7.75
CA ALA A 89 9.93 9.78 -7.12
C ALA A 89 8.51 9.22 -7.06
N VAL A 90 7.53 10.05 -6.70
CA VAL A 90 6.10 9.67 -6.66
C VAL A 90 5.59 9.33 -8.06
N ALA A 91 5.98 10.09 -9.09
CA ALA A 91 5.60 9.80 -10.47
C ALA A 91 6.17 8.48 -10.97
N VAL A 92 7.48 8.25 -10.77
CA VAL A 92 8.13 6.97 -11.14
C VAL A 92 7.49 5.81 -10.38
N HIS A 93 7.24 5.96 -9.08
CA HIS A 93 6.59 4.94 -8.27
C HIS A 93 5.21 4.56 -8.81
N ALA A 94 4.34 5.54 -9.05
CA ALA A 94 2.99 5.27 -9.54
C ALA A 94 2.99 4.69 -10.98
N GLU A 95 3.84 5.20 -11.87
CA GLU A 95 3.97 4.70 -13.25
C GLU A 95 4.49 3.26 -13.28
N SER A 96 5.56 2.96 -12.52
CA SER A 96 6.12 1.61 -12.46
C SER A 96 5.18 0.63 -11.78
N LEU A 97 4.41 1.06 -10.78
CA LEU A 97 3.37 0.25 -10.16
C LEU A 97 2.25 -0.09 -11.17
N LEU A 98 1.79 0.90 -11.96
CA LEU A 98 0.78 0.69 -13.00
C LEU A 98 1.27 -0.29 -14.08
N ALA A 99 2.54 -0.19 -14.46
CA ALA A 99 3.14 -1.03 -15.49
C ALA A 99 3.57 -2.43 -15.01
N GLY A 100 3.61 -2.68 -13.69
CA GLY A 100 4.24 -3.88 -13.15
C GLY A 100 5.76 -3.93 -13.39
N ASP A 101 6.40 -2.77 -13.41
CA ASP A 101 7.81 -2.59 -13.72
C ASP A 101 8.67 -2.66 -12.45
N GLY A 102 9.11 -3.88 -12.09
CA GLY A 102 10.00 -4.12 -10.95
C GLY A 102 11.29 -3.28 -10.96
N PRO A 103 12.02 -3.17 -12.09
CA PRO A 103 13.19 -2.28 -12.19
C PRO A 103 12.87 -0.81 -11.85
N GLY A 104 11.78 -0.26 -12.39
CA GLY A 104 11.37 1.11 -12.10
C GLY A 104 10.92 1.31 -10.64
N LEU A 105 10.27 0.31 -10.03
CA LEU A 105 9.95 0.33 -8.60
C LEU A 105 11.20 0.33 -7.71
N LEU A 106 12.27 -0.40 -8.09
CA LEU A 106 13.56 -0.30 -7.40
C LEU A 106 14.22 1.06 -7.59
N ALA A 107 14.08 1.68 -8.77
CA ALA A 107 14.57 3.03 -9.00
C ALA A 107 13.84 4.05 -8.10
N ALA A 108 12.51 3.96 -7.99
CA ALA A 108 11.72 4.77 -7.07
C ALA A 108 12.16 4.56 -5.61
N SER A 109 12.36 3.31 -5.17
CA SER A 109 12.88 3.00 -3.84
C SER A 109 14.23 3.69 -3.55
N GLY A 110 15.15 3.64 -4.51
CA GLY A 110 16.43 4.37 -4.43
C GLY A 110 16.26 5.88 -4.31
N GLN A 111 15.35 6.48 -5.07
CA GLN A 111 15.05 7.92 -5.00
C GLN A 111 14.47 8.31 -3.64
N TYR A 112 13.51 7.56 -3.09
CA TYR A 112 12.97 7.82 -1.75
C TYR A 112 14.05 7.69 -0.67
N ARG A 113 14.94 6.69 -0.76
CA ARG A 113 16.07 6.54 0.17
C ARG A 113 17.00 7.76 0.14
N GLN A 114 17.29 8.30 -1.04
CA GLN A 114 18.10 9.52 -1.19
C GLN A 114 17.42 10.76 -0.59
N ILE A 115 16.09 10.83 -0.65
CA ILE A 115 15.28 11.90 -0.03
C ILE A 115 15.22 11.75 1.50
N GLY A 116 15.49 10.55 2.03
CA GLY A 116 15.37 10.22 3.45
C GLY A 116 14.02 9.62 3.84
N ASP A 117 13.16 9.28 2.87
CA ASP A 117 11.88 8.60 3.11
C ASP A 117 12.08 7.08 3.03
N ALA A 118 12.75 6.52 4.05
CA ALA A 118 13.04 5.09 4.12
C ALA A 118 11.77 4.21 4.18
N ALA A 119 10.68 4.74 4.74
CA ALA A 119 9.39 4.04 4.82
C ALA A 119 8.79 3.82 3.43
N THR A 120 8.69 4.88 2.62
CA THR A 120 8.19 4.77 1.24
C THR A 120 9.17 4.00 0.36
N ALA A 121 10.48 4.10 0.62
CA ALA A 121 11.49 3.30 -0.07
C ALA A 121 11.29 1.79 0.16
N ALA A 122 10.95 1.38 1.40
CA ALA A 122 10.66 -0.01 1.74
C ALA A 122 9.41 -0.51 1.01
N ASP A 123 8.36 0.31 0.95
CA ASP A 123 7.12 -0.02 0.25
C ASP A 123 7.35 -0.24 -1.25
N ALA A 124 8.09 0.66 -1.90
CA ALA A 124 8.42 0.54 -3.32
C ALA A 124 9.28 -0.71 -3.61
N ALA A 125 10.24 -1.05 -2.74
CA ALA A 125 11.03 -2.27 -2.86
C ALA A 125 10.18 -3.53 -2.67
N ALA A 126 9.23 -3.54 -1.73
CA ALA A 126 8.31 -4.65 -1.53
C ALA A 126 7.41 -4.86 -2.75
N GLN A 127 6.90 -3.77 -3.33
CA GLN A 127 6.11 -3.82 -4.55
C GLN A 127 6.96 -4.28 -5.75
N ALA A 128 8.23 -3.90 -5.82
CA ALA A 128 9.15 -4.42 -6.84
C ALA A 128 9.32 -5.94 -6.74
N ALA A 129 9.39 -6.49 -5.52
CA ALA A 129 9.46 -7.94 -5.32
C ALA A 129 8.24 -8.65 -5.91
N VAL A 130 7.05 -8.12 -5.67
CA VAL A 130 5.80 -8.63 -6.25
C VAL A 130 5.85 -8.58 -7.79
N ALA A 131 6.26 -7.44 -8.37
CA ALA A 131 6.36 -7.27 -9.82
C ALA A 131 7.39 -8.23 -10.48
N PHE A 132 8.52 -8.48 -9.82
CA PHE A 132 9.51 -9.45 -10.30
C PHE A 132 8.99 -10.88 -10.27
N ASP A 133 8.26 -11.26 -9.23
CA ASP A 133 7.67 -12.59 -9.17
C ASP A 133 6.59 -12.79 -10.22
N GLU A 134 5.76 -11.77 -10.47
CA GLU A 134 4.76 -11.81 -11.54
C GLU A 134 5.40 -11.98 -12.92
N SER A 135 6.58 -11.41 -13.13
CA SER A 135 7.36 -11.57 -14.36
C SER A 135 8.32 -12.77 -14.35
N GLN A 136 8.19 -13.68 -13.37
CA GLN A 136 9.02 -14.90 -13.22
C GLN A 136 10.52 -14.61 -13.04
N GLN A 137 10.89 -13.42 -12.58
CA GLN A 137 12.27 -12.99 -12.32
C GLN A 137 12.67 -13.24 -10.86
N HIS A 138 12.54 -14.48 -10.40
CA HIS A 138 12.62 -14.87 -8.98
C HIS A 138 13.88 -14.35 -8.25
N LYS A 139 15.06 -14.41 -8.88
CA LYS A 139 16.31 -13.90 -8.27
C LYS A 139 16.24 -12.40 -7.97
N ARG A 140 15.60 -11.63 -8.85
CA ARG A 140 15.41 -10.17 -8.65
C ARG A 140 14.30 -9.90 -7.64
N GLY A 141 13.27 -10.75 -7.60
CA GLY A 141 12.24 -10.72 -6.56
C GLY A 141 12.83 -10.90 -5.16
N LEU A 142 13.70 -11.90 -4.99
CA LEU A 142 14.43 -12.14 -3.74
C LEU A 142 15.31 -10.95 -3.34
N TYR A 143 16.03 -10.36 -4.29
CA TYR A 143 16.82 -9.15 -4.03
C TYR A 143 15.95 -7.98 -3.56
N ALA A 144 14.85 -7.71 -4.25
CA ALA A 144 13.93 -6.62 -3.89
C ALA A 144 13.28 -6.85 -2.51
N ALA A 145 12.91 -8.09 -2.19
CA ALA A 145 12.38 -8.46 -0.88
C ALA A 145 13.42 -8.27 0.25
N ALA A 146 14.69 -8.63 0.00
CA ALA A 146 15.78 -8.40 0.95
C ALA A 146 16.03 -6.91 1.19
N LEU A 147 16.01 -6.09 0.14
CA LEU A 147 16.12 -4.64 0.25
C LEU A 147 14.95 -4.04 1.04
N ALA A 148 13.73 -4.49 0.79
CA ALA A 148 12.55 -4.05 1.55
C ALA A 148 12.70 -4.38 3.05
N ARG A 149 13.27 -5.55 3.38
CA ARG A 149 13.57 -5.95 4.76
C ARG A 149 14.61 -5.05 5.41
N GLU A 150 15.73 -4.80 4.75
CA GLU A 150 16.79 -3.89 5.22
C GLU A 150 16.20 -2.51 5.58
N LEU A 151 15.46 -1.91 4.65
CA LEU A 151 14.83 -0.59 4.85
C LEU A 151 13.78 -0.60 5.96
N THR A 152 13.07 -1.72 6.13
CA THR A 152 12.10 -1.90 7.23
C THR A 152 12.79 -1.94 8.59
N ASP A 153 13.93 -2.63 8.67
CA ASP A 153 14.71 -2.77 9.90
C ASP A 153 15.36 -1.43 10.29
N GLU A 154 15.84 -0.66 9.30
CA GLU A 154 16.26 0.75 9.49
C GLU A 154 15.14 1.62 10.07
N CYS A 155 13.88 1.32 9.73
CA CYS A 155 12.69 2.02 10.24
C CYS A 155 12.14 1.45 11.56
N GLY A 156 12.85 0.53 12.23
CA GLY A 156 12.41 -0.04 13.51
C GLY A 156 11.29 -1.08 13.39
N GLY A 157 11.22 -1.82 12.28
CA GLY A 157 10.24 -2.89 12.09
C GLY A 157 8.89 -2.40 11.56
N LEU A 158 8.93 -1.43 10.63
CA LEU A 158 7.75 -0.89 9.95
C LEU A 158 6.83 -1.99 9.38
N CYS A 159 5.51 -1.84 9.52
CA CYS A 159 4.53 -2.79 9.01
C CYS A 159 3.44 -2.09 8.17
N THR A 160 3.75 -1.85 6.90
CA THR A 160 2.82 -1.28 5.91
C THR A 160 2.09 -2.38 5.13
N PRO A 161 1.01 -2.05 4.38
CA PRO A 161 0.35 -3.01 3.50
C PRO A 161 1.26 -3.61 2.42
N ALA A 162 2.16 -2.81 1.85
CA ALA A 162 3.13 -3.28 0.84
C ALA A 162 4.06 -4.36 1.42
N LEU A 163 4.51 -4.18 2.66
CA LEU A 163 5.40 -5.11 3.36
C LEU A 163 4.72 -6.41 3.83
N ARG A 164 3.39 -6.40 4.00
CA ARG A 164 2.61 -7.58 4.41
C ARG A 164 2.24 -8.50 3.26
N THR A 165 2.24 -8.00 2.02
CA THR A 165 1.88 -8.81 0.84
C THR A 165 3.03 -9.76 0.50
N PRO A 166 2.85 -11.09 0.58
CA PRO A 166 3.93 -12.00 0.21
C PRO A 166 4.25 -11.91 -1.27
N SER A 167 5.55 -11.97 -1.56
CA SER A 167 6.12 -12.21 -2.88
C SER A 167 5.46 -13.45 -3.51
N GLY A 168 4.92 -13.32 -4.74
CA GLY A 168 4.21 -14.39 -5.48
C GLY A 168 2.67 -14.36 -5.43
N LEU A 169 2.06 -13.44 -4.69
CA LEU A 169 0.60 -13.35 -4.54
C LEU A 169 -0.07 -12.34 -5.48
N LYS A 170 -0.45 -12.79 -6.68
CA LYS A 170 -1.42 -12.06 -7.52
C LYS A 170 -2.81 -12.21 -6.93
N LEU A 171 -3.15 -11.28 -6.03
CA LEU A 171 -4.48 -11.18 -5.47
C LEU A 171 -5.32 -10.28 -6.38
N SER A 172 -6.46 -10.80 -6.86
CA SER A 172 -7.49 -9.90 -7.40
C SER A 172 -7.89 -8.91 -6.30
N GLY A 173 -8.39 -7.72 -6.67
CA GLY A 173 -8.75 -6.70 -5.67
C GLY A 173 -9.59 -7.25 -4.51
N ARG A 174 -10.60 -8.09 -4.81
CA ARG A 174 -11.41 -8.77 -3.79
C ARG A 174 -10.66 -9.78 -2.94
N GLN A 175 -9.72 -10.52 -3.52
CA GLN A 175 -8.92 -11.47 -2.78
C GLN A 175 -7.96 -10.74 -1.82
N ARG A 176 -7.44 -9.58 -2.23
CA ARG A 176 -6.62 -8.71 -1.39
C ARG A 176 -7.37 -8.22 -0.17
N ASP A 177 -8.59 -7.72 -0.34
CA ASP A 177 -9.38 -7.23 0.81
C ASP A 177 -9.67 -8.36 1.81
N VAL A 178 -9.99 -9.57 1.32
CA VAL A 178 -10.24 -10.72 2.21
C VAL A 178 -8.98 -11.06 2.99
N ILE A 179 -7.82 -11.12 2.35
CA ILE A 179 -6.56 -11.54 2.98
C ILE A 179 -6.05 -10.49 3.97
N GLU A 180 -6.19 -9.21 3.64
CA GLU A 180 -5.87 -8.11 4.57
C GLU A 180 -6.71 -8.20 5.86
N LEU A 181 -8.02 -8.47 5.73
CA LEU A 181 -8.88 -8.65 6.89
C LEU A 181 -8.57 -9.95 7.67
N VAL A 182 -8.10 -11.00 7.00
CA VAL A 182 -7.58 -12.20 7.68
C VAL A 182 -6.32 -11.87 8.48
N GLY A 183 -5.37 -11.13 7.89
CA GLY A 183 -4.16 -10.66 8.57
C GLY A 183 -4.48 -9.82 9.82
N ALA A 184 -5.50 -8.96 9.70
CA ALA A 184 -6.05 -8.14 10.78
C ALA A 184 -6.88 -8.93 11.83
N GLY A 185 -7.04 -10.24 11.68
CA GLY A 185 -7.66 -11.11 12.68
C GLY A 185 -9.19 -11.21 12.63
N TYR A 186 -9.84 -10.71 11.58
CA TYR A 186 -11.30 -10.87 11.41
C TYR A 186 -11.69 -12.31 11.06
N SER A 187 -12.86 -12.76 11.53
CA SER A 187 -13.48 -14.06 11.18
C SER A 187 -14.15 -14.02 9.79
N ASN A 188 -14.42 -15.20 9.18
CA ASN A 188 -15.07 -15.25 7.86
C ASN A 188 -16.44 -14.55 7.85
N ARG A 189 -17.18 -14.65 8.96
CA ARG A 189 -18.47 -13.97 9.12
C ARG A 189 -18.31 -12.44 9.15
N GLN A 190 -17.36 -11.93 9.92
CA GLN A 190 -17.07 -10.49 9.97
C GLN A 190 -16.57 -9.96 8.62
N ILE A 191 -15.76 -10.74 7.90
CA ILE A 191 -15.29 -10.39 6.56
C ILE A 191 -16.45 -10.35 5.55
N ALA A 192 -17.34 -11.34 5.61
CA ALA A 192 -18.53 -11.42 4.77
C ALA A 192 -19.44 -10.19 4.96
N GLU A 193 -19.66 -9.81 6.22
CA GLU A 193 -20.42 -8.61 6.58
C GLU A 193 -19.73 -7.33 6.08
N LYS A 194 -18.41 -7.18 6.30
CA LYS A 194 -17.65 -6.00 5.88
C LYS A 194 -17.55 -5.81 4.37
N LEU A 195 -17.38 -6.90 3.62
CA LEU A 195 -17.19 -6.86 2.17
C LEU A 195 -18.49 -7.11 1.38
N VAL A 196 -19.63 -7.22 2.08
CA VAL A 196 -20.95 -7.47 1.49
C VAL A 196 -20.91 -8.68 0.54
N MET A 197 -20.48 -9.83 1.08
CA MET A 197 -20.38 -11.10 0.35
C MET A 197 -20.85 -12.28 1.21
N SER A 198 -21.06 -13.45 0.61
CA SER A 198 -21.41 -14.65 1.39
C SER A 198 -20.19 -15.22 2.14
N VAL A 199 -20.42 -15.85 3.29
CA VAL A 199 -19.36 -16.56 4.06
C VAL A 199 -18.66 -17.61 3.19
N ARG A 200 -19.43 -18.35 2.36
CA ARG A 200 -18.90 -19.34 1.42
C ARG A 200 -17.95 -18.71 0.39
N THR A 201 -18.23 -17.49 -0.06
CA THR A 201 -17.36 -16.74 -0.97
C THR A 201 -16.05 -16.38 -0.28
N VAL A 202 -16.10 -15.92 0.98
CA VAL A 202 -14.91 -15.63 1.80
C VAL A 202 -14.05 -16.89 1.95
N GLU A 203 -14.65 -18.02 2.34
CA GLU A 203 -13.96 -19.30 2.48
C GLU A 203 -13.24 -19.71 1.20
N GLY A 204 -13.88 -19.54 0.04
CA GLY A 204 -13.26 -19.80 -1.25
C GLY A 204 -12.09 -18.86 -1.58
N HIS A 205 -12.14 -17.59 -1.14
CA HIS A 205 -11.00 -16.67 -1.26
C HIS A 205 -9.84 -17.06 -0.34
N VAL A 206 -10.12 -17.39 0.93
CA VAL A 206 -9.13 -17.83 1.91
C VAL A 206 -8.46 -19.13 1.46
N TYR A 207 -9.23 -20.11 1.00
CA TYR A 207 -8.69 -21.38 0.50
C TYR A 207 -7.71 -21.18 -0.66
N ARG A 208 -8.08 -20.36 -1.66
CA ARG A 208 -7.20 -20.04 -2.80
C ARG A 208 -5.96 -19.26 -2.38
N ALA A 209 -6.07 -18.41 -1.35
CA ALA A 209 -4.94 -17.71 -0.78
C ALA A 209 -3.96 -18.69 -0.11
N CYS A 210 -4.47 -19.57 0.76
CA CYS A 210 -3.68 -20.60 1.45
C CYS A 210 -2.90 -21.48 0.47
N GLN A 211 -3.58 -22.00 -0.56
CA GLN A 211 -2.95 -22.81 -1.62
C GLN A 211 -1.80 -22.08 -2.33
N ARG A 212 -1.90 -20.76 -2.47
CA ARG A 212 -0.92 -19.97 -3.21
C ARG A 212 0.30 -19.58 -2.36
N VAL A 213 0.12 -19.36 -1.06
CA VAL A 213 1.24 -19.11 -0.11
C VAL A 213 1.81 -20.38 0.52
N GLY A 214 1.23 -21.56 0.23
CA GLY A 214 1.61 -22.82 0.88
C GLY A 214 1.18 -22.91 2.35
N ALA A 215 0.19 -22.14 2.79
CA ALA A 215 -0.36 -22.22 4.14
C ALA A 215 -1.33 -23.40 4.27
N GLN A 216 -1.21 -24.15 5.34
CA GLN A 216 -2.06 -25.30 5.67
C GLN A 216 -3.32 -24.90 6.44
N SER A 217 -3.35 -23.68 6.98
CA SER A 217 -4.48 -23.16 7.76
C SER A 217 -4.70 -21.65 7.56
N ARG A 218 -5.88 -21.17 7.96
CA ARG A 218 -6.17 -19.73 8.01
C ARG A 218 -5.24 -19.04 8.99
N GLU A 219 -4.96 -19.68 10.11
CA GLU A 219 -4.10 -19.18 11.18
C GLU A 219 -2.68 -19.00 10.68
N GLU A 220 -2.17 -19.97 9.90
CA GLU A 220 -0.88 -19.88 9.22
C GLU A 220 -0.87 -18.80 8.14
N LEU A 221 -1.94 -18.70 7.32
CA LEU A 221 -2.08 -17.58 6.37
C LEU A 221 -2.02 -16.23 7.09
N ALA A 222 -2.76 -16.09 8.20
CA ALA A 222 -2.80 -14.86 8.98
C ALA A 222 -1.44 -14.56 9.63
N ALA A 223 -0.70 -15.58 10.06
CA ALA A 223 0.67 -15.43 10.56
C ALA A 223 1.61 -14.94 9.45
N ILE A 224 1.56 -15.55 8.26
CA ILE A 224 2.36 -15.12 7.10
C ILE A 224 2.06 -13.66 6.74
N MET A 225 0.79 -13.24 6.79
CA MET A 225 0.41 -11.84 6.52
C MET A 225 0.92 -10.86 7.58
N ARG A 226 1.02 -11.29 8.85
CA ARG A 226 1.51 -10.43 9.94
C ARG A 226 3.03 -10.36 10.01
N SER A 227 3.71 -11.45 9.69
CA SER A 227 5.17 -11.55 9.79
C SER A 227 5.90 -10.88 8.63
N GLY A 228 5.22 -10.58 7.51
CA GLY A 228 5.88 -10.32 6.24
C GLY A 228 6.77 -11.52 5.81
N PRO A 229 7.43 -11.49 4.65
CA PRO A 229 8.29 -12.59 4.23
C PRO A 229 9.49 -12.71 5.18
N GLY A 230 9.54 -13.72 6.05
CA GLY A 230 10.77 -14.07 6.79
C GLY A 230 10.69 -14.60 8.23
N SER A 231 9.55 -15.07 8.77
CA SER A 231 9.57 -15.71 10.12
C SER A 231 9.74 -17.24 10.10
N ARG A 232 10.66 -17.77 9.30
CA ARG A 232 11.17 -19.14 9.43
C ARG A 232 12.66 -19.19 9.23
#